data_AF-A0A2E4V7J2-F1
#
_entry.id   AF-A0A2E4V7J2-F1
#
_cell.length_a   1.000
_cell.length_b   1.000
_cell.length_c   1.000
_cell.angle_alpha   90.00
_cell.angle_beta   90.00
_cell.angle_gamma   90.00
#
_symmetry.space_group_name_H-M   'P 1'
#
loop_
_entity.id
_entity.type
_entity.pdbx_description
1 polymer ?
#
loop_
_entity_poly.entity_id
_entity_poly.type
_entity_poly.pdbx_seq_one_letter_code
_entity_poly.pdbx_strand_id
1 'polypeptide(L)'
;ARGTDVSVILDLMIHDIDIILSIVKSKVSNVSANGTKIISSSPDIANARIEFENGCVANLTASRISLKKMRKMRIFQSDSYVSIDFDKSKSEIVSIVDYDNNDKYAMTIHNSDGVEKEIKIKSLENLSKNSIIEEHNDFAYAINNKLKPKVTFETGKMALELAFIILRKIDSE
;
A
#
# COMPACT_ATOMS: atom_id res chain seq x y z
N ALA A 1 4.64 11.78 -26.10
CA ALA A 1 4.26 11.83 -24.67
C ALA A 1 2.98 11.00 -24.53
N ARG A 2 3.02 9.83 -23.88
CA ARG A 2 1.84 8.96 -23.65
C ARG A 2 1.32 9.04 -22.21
N GLY A 3 2.05 9.70 -21.31
CA GLY A 3 1.77 9.69 -19.87
C GLY A 3 0.77 10.74 -19.38
N THR A 4 0.34 11.69 -20.22
CA THR A 4 -0.57 12.78 -19.81
C THR A 4 -2.05 12.46 -20.01
N ASP A 5 -2.37 11.46 -20.82
CA ASP A 5 -3.76 11.16 -21.22
C ASP A 5 -4.49 10.25 -20.22
N VAL A 6 -3.75 9.62 -19.30
CA VAL A 6 -4.28 8.72 -18.28
C VAL A 6 -4.14 9.37 -16.90
N SER A 7 -5.16 9.24 -16.06
CA SER A 7 -5.14 9.75 -14.68
C SER A 7 -4.07 9.04 -13.85
N VAL A 8 -3.42 9.76 -12.92
CA VAL A 8 -2.50 9.15 -11.94
C VAL A 8 -3.15 8.06 -11.09
N ILE A 9 -4.48 8.05 -10.99
CA ILE A 9 -5.21 7.00 -10.28
C ILE A 9 -5.11 5.66 -11.02
N LEU A 10 -5.31 5.68 -12.34
CA LEU A 10 -5.30 4.47 -13.17
C LEU A 10 -3.89 4.00 -13.51
N ASP A 11 -2.91 4.91 -13.52
CA ASP A 11 -1.54 4.62 -13.90
C ASP A 11 -0.64 4.29 -12.69
N LEU A 12 -0.83 5.00 -11.56
CA LEU A 12 0.05 4.87 -10.38
C LEU A 12 -0.70 4.29 -9.17
N MET A 13 -1.84 4.88 -8.79
CA MET A 13 -2.56 4.51 -7.56
C MET A 13 -3.15 3.09 -7.61
N ILE A 14 -3.49 2.59 -8.81
CA ILE A 14 -4.14 1.28 -8.98
C ILE A 14 -3.33 0.12 -8.39
N HIS A 15 -2.00 0.20 -8.46
CA HIS A 15 -1.13 -0.82 -7.87
C HIS A 15 -1.22 -0.83 -6.36
N ASP A 16 -1.30 0.35 -5.74
CA ASP A 16 -1.40 0.45 -4.29
C ASP A 16 -2.81 0.06 -3.81
N ILE A 17 -3.85 0.33 -4.61
CA ILE A 17 -5.21 -0.18 -4.38
C ILE A 17 -5.22 -1.71 -4.38
N ASP A 18 -4.60 -2.35 -5.38
CA ASP A 18 -4.54 -3.81 -5.48
C ASP A 18 -3.86 -4.43 -4.24
N ILE A 19 -2.71 -3.88 -3.83
CA ILE A 19 -2.01 -4.31 -2.61
C ILE A 19 -2.93 -4.17 -1.39
N ILE A 20 -3.60 -3.03 -1.22
CA ILE A 20 -4.48 -2.78 -0.06
C ILE A 20 -5.66 -3.76 -0.03
N LEU A 21 -6.32 -4.00 -1.16
CA LEU A 21 -7.42 -4.97 -1.25
C LEU A 21 -6.94 -6.39 -0.90
N SER A 22 -5.72 -6.76 -1.32
CA SER A 22 -5.13 -8.06 -1.01
C SER A 22 -4.80 -8.26 0.48
N ILE A 23 -4.42 -7.17 1.19
CA ILE A 23 -4.05 -7.19 2.61
C ILE A 23 -5.29 -7.11 3.49
N VAL A 24 -6.18 -6.14 3.24
CA VAL A 24 -7.29 -5.82 4.15
C VAL A 24 -8.41 -6.87 4.09
N LYS A 25 -8.66 -7.45 2.90
CA LYS A 25 -9.65 -8.51 2.67
C LYS A 25 -11.04 -8.23 3.28
N SER A 26 -11.47 -6.97 3.23
CA SER A 26 -12.79 -6.50 3.68
C SER A 26 -13.45 -5.70 2.56
N LYS A 27 -14.78 -5.60 2.61
CA LYS A 27 -15.52 -4.70 1.72
C LYS A 27 -15.21 -3.25 2.07
N VAL A 28 -15.24 -2.40 1.05
CA VAL A 28 -15.15 -0.95 1.17
C VAL A 28 -16.50 -0.41 1.62
N SER A 29 -16.51 0.34 2.70
CA SER A 29 -17.70 0.98 3.27
C SER A 29 -17.86 2.43 2.79
N ASN A 30 -16.76 3.17 2.63
CA ASN A 30 -16.78 4.55 2.17
C ASN A 30 -15.51 4.95 1.41
N VAL A 31 -15.63 5.92 0.51
CA VAL A 31 -14.51 6.51 -0.23
C VAL A 31 -14.67 8.02 -0.28
N SER A 32 -13.66 8.73 0.17
CA SER A 32 -13.47 10.17 -0.02
C SER A 32 -12.22 10.40 -0.87
N ALA A 33 -12.26 11.30 -1.83
CA ALA A 33 -11.11 11.57 -2.67
C ALA A 33 -11.10 13.01 -3.16
N ASN A 34 -9.91 13.57 -3.29
CA ASN A 34 -9.67 14.86 -3.91
C ASN A 34 -8.53 14.74 -4.92
N GLY A 35 -8.48 15.65 -5.89
CA GLY A 35 -7.41 15.69 -6.86
C GLY A 35 -7.36 17.00 -7.61
N THR A 36 -6.26 17.23 -8.32
CA THR A 36 -6.05 18.45 -9.08
C THR A 36 -5.43 18.16 -10.43
N LYS A 37 -5.95 18.84 -11.45
CA LYS A 37 -5.50 18.83 -12.84
C LYS A 37 -4.57 20.03 -13.02
N ILE A 38 -3.29 19.81 -13.32
CA ILE A 38 -2.28 20.88 -13.36
C ILE A 38 -1.68 21.00 -14.76
N ILE A 39 -1.26 19.87 -15.32
CA ILE A 39 -0.63 19.74 -16.64
C ILE A 39 -1.57 18.99 -17.59
N SER A 40 -2.28 17.98 -17.07
CA SER A 40 -3.16 17.10 -17.83
C SER A 40 -4.64 17.53 -17.73
N SER A 41 -5.45 16.99 -18.63
CA SER A 41 -6.93 17.04 -18.54
C SER A 41 -7.50 16.08 -17.49
N SER A 42 -6.66 15.19 -16.95
CA SER A 42 -6.97 14.25 -15.87
C SER A 42 -6.15 14.59 -14.62
N PRO A 43 -6.55 14.11 -13.42
CA PRO A 43 -5.84 14.43 -12.19
C PRO A 43 -4.34 14.06 -12.28
N ASP A 44 -3.48 15.03 -11.96
CA ASP A 44 -2.02 14.88 -11.87
C ASP A 44 -1.56 14.57 -10.43
N ILE A 45 -2.38 14.97 -9.47
CA ILE A 45 -2.29 14.60 -8.05
C ILE A 45 -3.66 14.14 -7.59
N ALA A 46 -3.71 13.05 -6.84
CA ALA A 46 -4.92 12.58 -6.19
C ALA A 46 -4.61 12.06 -4.79
N ASN A 47 -5.48 12.38 -3.83
CA ASN A 47 -5.54 11.75 -2.52
C ASN A 47 -6.85 10.99 -2.39
N ALA A 48 -6.79 9.79 -1.81
CA ALA A 48 -7.97 8.98 -1.53
C ALA A 48 -7.91 8.45 -0.09
N ARG A 49 -9.05 8.51 0.60
CA ARG A 49 -9.29 7.85 1.88
C ARG A 49 -10.35 6.79 1.66
N ILE A 50 -9.97 5.53 1.88
CA ILE A 50 -10.81 4.35 1.70
C ILE A 50 -11.07 3.76 3.08
N GLU A 51 -12.33 3.61 3.43
CA GLU A 51 -12.78 3.01 4.69
C GLU A 51 -13.34 1.62 4.40
N PHE A 52 -13.03 0.67 5.26
CA PHE A 52 -13.48 -0.71 5.15
C PHE A 52 -14.47 -1.06 6.25
N GLU A 53 -15.35 -2.03 6.00
CA GLU A 53 -16.34 -2.50 6.99
C GLU A 53 -15.71 -3.03 8.28
N ASN A 54 -14.48 -3.57 8.21
CA ASN A 54 -13.72 -4.04 9.38
C ASN A 54 -13.03 -2.91 10.18
N GLY A 55 -13.28 -1.64 9.84
CA GLY A 55 -12.69 -0.47 10.50
C GLY A 55 -11.28 -0.12 10.02
N CYS A 56 -10.69 -0.87 9.08
CA CYS A 56 -9.44 -0.47 8.45
C CYS A 56 -9.64 0.81 7.62
N VAL A 57 -8.63 1.68 7.62
CA VAL A 57 -8.61 2.91 6.82
C VAL A 57 -7.33 2.96 6.03
N ALA A 58 -7.44 3.13 4.72
CA ALA A 58 -6.32 3.31 3.82
C ALA A 58 -6.30 4.75 3.28
N ASN A 59 -5.16 5.42 3.45
CA ASN A 59 -4.91 6.73 2.87
C ASN A 59 -3.88 6.58 1.76
N LEU A 60 -4.22 7.03 0.56
CA LEU A 60 -3.39 6.96 -0.64
C LEU A 60 -3.12 8.36 -1.18
N THR A 61 -1.90 8.57 -1.66
CA THR A 61 -1.51 9.76 -2.42
C THR A 61 -0.75 9.31 -3.66
N ALA A 62 -1.22 9.70 -4.84
CA ALA A 62 -0.52 9.52 -6.11
C ALA A 62 -0.28 10.87 -6.75
N SER A 63 0.94 11.11 -7.23
CA SER A 63 1.33 12.37 -7.86
C SER A 63 2.43 12.13 -8.87
N ARG A 64 2.22 12.58 -10.10
CA ARG A 64 3.26 12.55 -11.15
C ARG A 64 4.16 13.79 -11.18
N ILE A 65 3.78 14.85 -10.45
CA ILE A 65 4.52 16.12 -10.41
C ILE A 65 5.36 16.27 -9.14
N SER A 66 5.51 15.20 -8.35
CA SER A 66 6.39 15.18 -7.19
C SER A 66 7.85 15.41 -7.59
N LEU A 67 8.53 16.36 -6.93
CA LEU A 67 9.94 16.69 -7.18
C LEU A 67 10.89 15.52 -6.90
N LYS A 68 10.51 14.64 -5.96
CA LYS A 68 11.30 13.49 -5.55
C LYS A 68 10.49 12.22 -5.78
N LYS A 69 11.10 11.25 -6.46
CA LYS A 69 10.56 9.89 -6.58
C LYS A 69 10.43 9.27 -5.19
N MET A 70 9.23 8.80 -4.87
CA MET A 70 8.92 8.13 -3.61
C MET A 70 7.77 7.16 -3.81
N ARG A 71 8.01 5.89 -3.47
CA ARG A 71 6.98 4.86 -3.33
C ARG A 71 7.14 4.15 -1.99
N LYS A 72 6.30 4.52 -1.03
CA LYS A 72 6.34 4.01 0.35
C LYS A 72 4.96 3.59 0.83
N MET A 73 4.91 2.49 1.54
CA MET A 73 3.72 2.02 2.25
C MET A 73 4.03 1.91 3.74
N ARG A 74 3.08 2.34 4.57
CA ARG A 74 3.15 2.25 6.02
C ARG A 74 1.89 1.60 6.53
N ILE A 75 2.04 0.55 7.33
CA ILE A 75 0.95 -0.20 7.94
C ILE A 75 1.09 -0.04 9.45
N PHE A 76 0.01 0.41 10.08
CA PHE A 76 -0.06 0.60 11.52
C PHE A 76 -1.01 -0.43 12.11
N GLN A 77 -0.54 -1.17 13.10
CA GLN A 77 -1.30 -2.13 13.89
C GLN A 77 -1.22 -1.72 15.36
N SER A 78 -1.99 -2.39 16.23
CA SER A 78 -2.04 -2.06 17.66
C SER A 78 -0.69 -2.21 18.38
N ASP A 79 0.17 -3.11 17.89
CA ASP A 79 1.44 -3.52 18.51
C ASP A 79 2.65 -3.38 17.57
N SER A 80 2.43 -2.92 16.33
CA SER A 80 3.50 -2.86 15.34
C SER A 80 3.28 -1.82 14.25
N TYR A 81 4.39 -1.45 13.62
CA TYR A 81 4.51 -0.55 12.49
C TYR A 81 5.37 -1.22 11.43
N VAL A 82 4.81 -1.37 10.22
CA VAL A 82 5.53 -1.91 9.07
C VAL A 82 5.74 -0.79 8.07
N SER A 83 7.01 -0.59 7.67
CA SER A 83 7.41 0.38 6.66
C SER A 83 8.02 -0.33 5.48
N ILE A 84 7.48 -0.09 4.28
CA ILE A 84 7.99 -0.66 3.03
C ILE A 84 8.38 0.51 2.11
N ASP A 85 9.66 0.57 1.75
CA ASP A 85 10.20 1.48 0.75
C ASP A 85 10.45 0.69 -0.55
N PHE A 86 9.50 0.78 -1.49
CA PHE A 86 9.55 0.05 -2.76
C PHE A 86 10.67 0.57 -3.67
N ASP A 87 10.98 1.88 -3.60
CA ASP A 87 12.06 2.46 -4.38
C ASP A 87 13.43 1.96 -3.93
N LYS A 88 13.61 1.81 -2.61
CA LYS A 88 14.87 1.29 -2.04
C LYS A 88 14.90 -0.21 -1.86
N SER A 89 13.79 -0.91 -2.11
CA SER A 89 13.63 -2.32 -1.77
C SER A 89 14.04 -2.62 -0.33
N LYS A 90 13.54 -1.82 0.62
CA LYS A 90 13.78 -2.00 2.05
C LYS A 90 12.46 -2.12 2.80
N SER A 91 12.39 -3.08 3.72
CA SER A 91 11.23 -3.25 4.58
C SER A 91 11.69 -3.33 6.04
N GLU A 92 10.98 -2.64 6.92
CA GLU A 92 11.28 -2.58 8.36
C GLU A 92 10.00 -2.87 9.14
N ILE A 93 10.12 -3.72 10.15
CA ILE A 93 9.06 -3.99 11.12
C ILE A 93 9.53 -3.45 12.46
N VAL A 94 8.75 -2.56 13.04
CA VAL A 94 8.95 -2.05 14.40
C VAL A 94 7.82 -2.61 15.25
N SER A 95 8.15 -3.36 16.30
CA SER A 95 7.18 -3.94 17.22
C SER A 95 7.40 -3.38 18.62
N ILE A 96 6.31 -3.15 19.34
CA ILE A 96 6.33 -2.70 20.74
C ILE A 96 5.89 -3.87 21.61
N VAL A 97 6.80 -4.38 22.44
CA VAL A 97 6.55 -5.52 23.33
C VAL A 97 6.79 -5.14 24.78
N ASP A 98 6.29 -5.94 25.72
CA ASP A 98 6.64 -5.77 27.13
C ASP A 98 8.14 -6.00 27.32
N TYR A 99 8.78 -5.10 28.07
CA TYR A 99 10.20 -5.25 28.38
C TYR A 99 10.39 -6.35 29.43
N ASP A 100 11.21 -7.35 29.11
CA ASP A 100 11.39 -8.55 29.92
C ASP A 100 12.63 -8.50 30.83
N ASN A 101 13.30 -7.34 30.93
CA ASN A 101 14.55 -7.13 31.68
C ASN A 101 15.72 -8.06 31.28
N ASN A 102 15.62 -8.81 30.18
CA ASN A 102 16.66 -9.76 29.78
C ASN A 102 17.83 -9.08 29.05
N ASP A 103 17.57 -8.00 28.32
CA ASP A 103 18.58 -7.22 27.61
C ASP A 103 18.69 -5.80 28.19
N LYS A 104 19.80 -5.51 28.86
CA LYS A 104 20.09 -4.19 29.46
C LYS A 104 20.35 -3.09 28.41
N TYR A 105 20.56 -3.46 27.15
CA TYR A 105 20.79 -2.54 26.04
C TYR A 105 19.56 -2.39 25.14
N ALA A 106 18.43 -2.99 25.52
CA ALA A 106 17.16 -2.84 24.84
C ALA A 106 16.76 -1.36 24.72
N MET A 107 16.20 -0.98 23.58
CA MET A 107 15.61 0.34 23.41
C MET A 107 14.25 0.37 24.10
N THR A 108 14.16 0.98 25.28
CA THR A 108 12.92 1.06 26.05
C THR A 108 12.23 2.42 25.95
N ILE A 109 10.90 2.40 26.04
CA ILE A 109 10.03 3.58 26.15
C ILE A 109 8.99 3.34 27.24
N HIS A 110 8.49 4.41 27.85
CA HIS A 110 7.34 4.32 28.75
C HIS A 110 6.08 4.70 27.99
N ASN A 111 5.02 3.89 28.11
CA ASN A 111 3.71 4.27 27.61
C ASN A 111 3.05 5.33 28.52
N SER A 112 1.85 5.80 28.17
CA SER A 112 1.09 6.77 28.96
C SER A 112 0.76 6.31 30.38
N ASP A 113 0.75 4.99 30.61
CA ASP A 113 0.43 4.36 31.90
C ASP A 113 1.70 4.09 32.74
N GLY A 114 2.87 4.52 32.27
CA GLY A 114 4.16 4.30 32.94
C GLY A 114 4.71 2.87 32.81
N VAL A 115 4.12 2.02 31.96
CA VAL A 115 4.63 0.68 31.67
C VAL A 115 5.81 0.78 30.73
N GLU A 116 6.92 0.17 31.11
CA GLU A 116 8.12 0.07 30.28
C GLU A 116 7.92 -0.95 29.15
N LYS A 117 8.15 -0.51 27.92
CA LYS A 117 8.01 -1.29 26.69
C LYS A 117 9.34 -1.30 25.95
N GLU A 118 9.62 -2.40 25.27
CA GLU A 118 10.78 -2.54 24.38
C GLU A 118 10.38 -2.31 22.92
N ILE A 119 11.18 -1.53 22.20
CA ILE A 119 11.06 -1.35 20.75
C ILE A 119 11.99 -2.35 20.06
N LYS A 120 11.41 -3.30 19.32
CA LYS A 120 12.14 -4.24 18.47
C LYS A 120 12.08 -3.80 17.01
N ILE A 121 13.24 -3.54 16.41
CA ILE A 121 13.35 -3.18 14.99
C ILE A 121 13.93 -4.36 14.23
N LYS A 122 13.19 -4.85 13.23
CA LYS A 122 13.62 -5.91 12.32
C LYS A 122 13.65 -5.38 10.90
N SER A 123 14.84 -5.22 10.34
CA SER A 123 15.01 -5.00 8.90
C SER A 123 14.89 -6.32 8.15
N LEU A 124 14.13 -6.32 7.06
CA LEU A 124 14.01 -7.46 6.16
C LEU A 124 14.84 -7.21 4.91
N GLU A 125 15.65 -8.19 4.53
CA GLU A 125 16.31 -8.19 3.23
C GLU A 125 15.31 -8.60 2.15
N ASN A 126 15.11 -7.72 1.17
CA ASN A 126 14.28 -8.04 0.02
C ASN A 126 15.07 -8.91 -0.96
N LEU A 127 14.43 -9.95 -1.47
CA LEU A 127 15.01 -10.81 -2.50
C LEU A 127 15.22 -9.99 -3.78
N SER A 128 16.46 -9.94 -4.27
CA SER A 128 16.78 -9.33 -5.56
C SER A 128 16.30 -10.23 -6.71
N LYS A 129 15.00 -10.21 -6.97
CA LYS A 129 14.35 -10.93 -8.07
C LYS A 129 13.69 -9.97 -9.05
N ASN A 130 13.69 -10.33 -10.32
CA ASN A 130 12.94 -9.59 -11.33
C ASN A 130 11.45 -9.91 -11.19
N SER A 131 10.65 -8.94 -10.76
CA SER A 131 9.22 -9.11 -10.49
C SER A 131 8.42 -9.53 -11.73
N ILE A 132 8.79 -9.06 -12.93
CA ILE A 132 8.12 -9.41 -14.19
C ILE A 132 8.39 -10.88 -14.53
N ILE A 133 9.61 -11.36 -14.31
CA ILE A 133 9.94 -12.78 -14.51
C ILE A 133 9.15 -13.64 -13.53
N GLU A 134 9.08 -13.26 -12.26
CA GLU A 134 8.30 -14.00 -11.26
C GLU A 134 6.80 -14.00 -11.58
N GLU A 135 6.24 -12.91 -12.10
CA GLU A 135 4.85 -12.81 -12.58
C GLU A 135 4.59 -13.77 -13.76
N HIS A 136 5.45 -13.75 -14.78
CA HIS A 136 5.33 -14.67 -15.92
C HIS A 136 5.47 -16.14 -15.49
N ASN A 137 6.37 -16.43 -14.56
CA ASN A 137 6.55 -17.76 -14.01
C ASN A 137 5.31 -18.22 -13.23
N ASP A 138 4.70 -17.34 -12.42
CA ASP A 138 3.44 -17.63 -11.70
C ASP A 138 2.32 -17.97 -12.68
N PHE A 139 2.19 -17.17 -13.75
CA PHE A 139 1.20 -17.39 -14.79
C PHE A 139 1.42 -18.72 -15.53
N ALA A 140 2.65 -18.99 -16.00
CA ALA A 140 2.98 -20.24 -16.67
C ALA A 140 2.77 -21.46 -15.75
N TYR A 141 3.12 -21.35 -14.47
CA TYR A 141 2.89 -22.37 -13.47
C TYR A 141 1.40 -22.65 -13.26
N ALA A 142 0.58 -21.60 -13.18
CA ALA A 142 -0.87 -21.74 -13.06
C ALA A 142 -1.49 -22.49 -14.25
N ILE A 143 -1.05 -22.19 -15.48
CA ILE A 143 -1.49 -22.91 -16.70
C ILE A 143 -1.11 -24.39 -16.61
N ASN A 144 0.16 -24.69 -16.37
CA ASN A 144 0.68 -26.06 -16.40
C ASN A 144 0.04 -26.95 -15.33
N ASN A 145 -0.34 -26.37 -14.18
CA ASN A 145 -0.92 -27.11 -13.06
C ASN A 145 -2.45 -26.94 -12.93
N LYS A 146 -3.10 -26.22 -13.86
CA LYS A 146 -4.54 -25.89 -13.81
C LYS A 146 -4.97 -25.24 -12.50
N LEU A 147 -4.13 -24.34 -11.98
CA LEU A 147 -4.38 -23.57 -10.77
C LEU A 147 -4.86 -22.16 -11.11
N LYS A 148 -5.41 -21.46 -10.10
CA LYS A 148 -5.66 -20.02 -10.22
C LYS A 148 -4.33 -19.26 -10.04
N PRO A 149 -4.01 -18.27 -10.90
CA PRO A 149 -2.86 -17.40 -10.69
C PRO A 149 -3.04 -16.56 -9.41
N LYS A 150 -1.95 -16.01 -8.88
CA LYS A 150 -2.02 -15.18 -7.66
C LYS A 150 -2.89 -13.94 -7.84
N VAL A 151 -2.79 -13.29 -9.00
CA VAL A 151 -3.67 -12.18 -9.39
C VAL A 151 -4.69 -12.71 -10.38
N THR A 152 -5.95 -12.75 -9.96
CA THR A 152 -7.06 -13.24 -10.78
C THR A 152 -7.74 -12.10 -11.52
N PHE A 153 -8.59 -12.43 -12.50
CA PHE A 153 -9.45 -11.44 -13.16
C PHE A 153 -10.30 -10.68 -12.13
N GLU A 154 -10.87 -11.38 -11.16
CA GLU A 154 -11.70 -10.80 -10.11
C GLU A 154 -10.91 -9.79 -9.27
N THR A 155 -9.66 -10.11 -8.91
CA THR A 155 -8.77 -9.19 -8.18
C THR A 155 -8.54 -7.90 -8.98
N GLY A 156 -8.15 -8.02 -10.25
CA GLY A 156 -7.92 -6.87 -11.13
C GLY A 156 -9.18 -6.04 -11.35
N LYS A 157 -10.34 -6.71 -11.52
CA LYS A 157 -11.65 -6.05 -11.63
C LYS A 157 -11.97 -5.22 -10.39
N MET A 158 -11.79 -5.78 -9.19
CA MET A 158 -12.06 -5.07 -7.94
C MET A 158 -11.18 -3.83 -7.76
N ALA A 159 -9.89 -3.94 -8.08
CA ALA A 159 -8.97 -2.80 -8.04
C ALA A 159 -9.39 -1.70 -9.02
N LEU A 160 -9.78 -2.07 -10.24
CA LEU A 160 -10.24 -1.15 -11.27
C LEU A 160 -11.57 -0.48 -10.90
N GLU A 161 -12.54 -1.24 -10.37
CA GLU A 161 -13.83 -0.71 -9.89
C GLU A 161 -13.62 0.35 -8.81
N LEU A 162 -12.72 0.09 -7.86
CA LEU A 162 -12.40 1.04 -6.78
C LEU A 162 -11.66 2.28 -7.31
N ALA A 163 -10.72 2.11 -8.25
CA ALA A 163 -10.05 3.22 -8.93
C ALA A 163 -11.07 4.14 -9.65
N PHE A 164 -12.08 3.57 -10.32
CA PHE A 164 -13.16 4.35 -10.94
C PHE A 164 -14.08 5.02 -9.91
N ILE A 165 -14.33 4.41 -8.75
CA ILE A 165 -15.05 5.07 -7.65
C ILE A 165 -14.29 6.32 -7.19
N ILE A 166 -12.97 6.21 -7.00
CA ILE A 166 -12.11 7.33 -6.60
C ILE A 166 -12.14 8.45 -7.66
N LEU A 167 -12.02 8.10 -8.95
CA LEU A 167 -12.13 9.08 -10.04
C LEU A 167 -13.45 9.83 -10.02
N ARG A 168 -14.59 9.11 -9.90
CA ARG A 168 -15.91 9.74 -9.84
C ARG A 168 -16.07 10.66 -8.63
N LYS A 169 -15.45 10.34 -7.49
CA LYS A 169 -15.47 11.19 -6.29
C LYS A 169 -14.75 12.52 -6.53
N ILE A 170 -13.63 12.49 -7.27
CA ILE A 170 -12.87 13.70 -7.60
C ILE A 170 -13.63 14.57 -8.61
N ASP A 171 -14.27 13.97 -9.61
CA ASP A 171 -15.04 14.73 -10.61
C ASP A 171 -16.41 15.22 -10.08
N SER A 172 -16.88 14.71 -8.93
CA SER A 172 -18.15 15.13 -8.31
C SER A 172 -18.04 16.33 -7.37
N GLU A 173 -16.82 16.83 -7.12
CA GLU A 173 -16.52 18.05 -6.37
C GLU A 173 -16.17 19.21 -7.33
#